data_AF-A0A661QKZ6-F1
#
_entry.id   AF-A0A661QKZ6-F1
#
_cell.length_a   1.000
_cell.length_b   1.000
_cell.length_c   1.000
_cell.angle_alpha   90.00
_cell.angle_beta   90.00
_cell.angle_gamma   90.00
#
_symmetry.space_group_name_H-M   'P 1'
#
loop_
_entity.id
_entity.type
_entity.pdbx_description
1 polymer ?
#
loop_
_entity_poly.entity_id
_entity_poly.type
_entity_poly.pdbx_seq_one_letter_code
_entity_poly.pdbx_strand_id
1 'polypeptide(L)' 'LMDNIRKLCEEKGITFFIVEHDMDLVMNLCNPVIVMSEGRKLTEGTPEEVKRDERVLEAYLGGQYR' A
#
# COMPACT_ATOMS: atom_id res chain seq x y z
N LEU A 1 4.92 -12.14 10.82
CA LEU A 1 3.57 -11.52 10.73
C LEU A 1 3.01 -11.65 9.31
N MET A 2 3.73 -11.18 8.29
CA MET A 2 3.34 -11.26 6.87
C MET A 2 2.95 -12.68 6.43
N ASP A 3 3.74 -13.70 6.80
CA ASP A 3 3.45 -15.10 6.46
C ASP A 3 2.14 -15.61 7.05
N ASN A 4 1.80 -15.18 8.27
CA ASN A 4 0.53 -15.56 8.88
C ASN A 4 -0.66 -14.92 8.15
N ILE A 5 -0.51 -13.67 7.71
CA ILE A 5 -1.54 -12.98 6.92
C ILE A 5 -1.75 -13.72 5.60
N ARG A 6 -0.67 -14.01 4.85
CA ARG A 6 -0.74 -14.78 3.60
C ARG A 6 -1.43 -16.14 3.81
N LYS A 7 -1.00 -16.88 4.83
CA LYS A 7 -1.57 -18.18 5.18
C LYS A 7 -3.07 -18.08 5.48
N LEU A 8 -3.51 -17.08 6.21
CA LEU A 8 -4.93 -16.87 6.51
C LEU A 8 -5.74 -16.46 5.26
N CYS A 9 -5.17 -15.69 4.34
CA CYS A 9 -5.78 -15.41 3.05
C CYS A 9 -5.95 -16.69 2.22
N GLU A 10 -4.88 -17.48 2.07
CA GLU A 10 -4.82 -18.65 1.20
C GLU A 10 -5.63 -19.83 1.75
N GLU A 11 -5.48 -20.13 3.05
CA GLU A 11 -6.12 -21.32 3.66
C GLU A 11 -7.57 -21.06 4.09
N LYS A 12 -7.89 -19.81 4.46
CA LYS A 12 -9.20 -19.47 5.05
C LYS A 12 -10.02 -18.48 4.23
N GLY A 13 -9.49 -17.98 3.11
CA GLY A 13 -10.18 -17.00 2.26
C GLY A 13 -10.44 -15.65 2.96
N ILE A 14 -9.68 -15.33 4.01
CA ILE A 14 -9.88 -14.08 4.76
C ILE A 14 -9.31 -12.92 3.95
N THR A 15 -10.10 -11.86 3.79
CA THR A 15 -9.63 -10.61 3.19
C THR A 15 -9.11 -9.68 4.28
N PHE A 16 -7.91 -9.14 4.09
CA PHE A 16 -7.31 -8.15 4.99
C PHE A 16 -7.36 -6.76 4.37
N PHE A 17 -7.76 -5.77 5.18
CA PHE A 17 -7.61 -4.36 4.86
C PHE A 17 -6.51 -3.79 5.75
N ILE A 18 -5.42 -3.32 5.13
CA ILE A 18 -4.21 -2.89 5.82
C ILE A 18 -4.01 -1.40 5.54
N VAL A 19 -3.74 -0.63 6.59
CA VAL A 19 -3.37 0.78 6.52
C VAL A 19 -1.99 0.92 7.15
N GLU A 20 -0.98 1.18 6.32
CA GLU A 20 0.41 1.27 6.75
C GLU A 20 1.16 2.33 5.97
N HIS A 21 2.27 2.80 6.56
CA HIS A 21 3.21 3.74 5.94
C HIS A 21 4.47 3.02 5.41
N ASP A 22 4.72 1.79 5.86
CA ASP A 22 5.80 0.94 5.35
C ASP A 22 5.45 0.41 3.95
N MET A 23 6.12 0.96 2.95
CA MET A 23 5.89 0.61 1.55
C MET A 23 6.37 -0.78 1.19
N ASP A 24 7.42 -1.31 1.83
CA ASP A 24 7.87 -2.67 1.56
C ASP A 24 6.82 -3.68 2.02
N LEU A 25 6.18 -3.43 3.17
CA LEU A 25 5.06 -4.27 3.64
C LEU A 25 3.86 -4.19 2.68
N VAL A 26 3.43 -2.97 2.31
CA VAL A 26 2.30 -2.75 1.42
C VAL A 26 2.52 -3.42 0.06
N MET A 27 3.70 -3.23 -0.54
CA MET A 27 4.01 -3.80 -1.85
C MET A 27 4.03 -5.33 -1.85
N ASN A 28 4.34 -5.95 -0.72
CA ASN A 28 4.37 -7.39 -0.61
C ASN A 28 2.99 -8.00 -0.32
N LEU A 29 2.18 -7.36 0.53
CA LEU A 29 0.94 -7.97 1.05
C LEU A 29 -0.35 -7.51 0.39
N CYS A 30 -0.37 -6.29 -0.17
CA CYS A 30 -1.60 -5.66 -0.61
C CYS A 30 -1.70 -5.67 -2.14
N ASN A 31 -2.83 -6.11 -2.65
CA ASN A 31 -3.21 -5.91 -4.05
C ASN A 31 -4.75 -5.92 -4.16
N PRO A 32 -5.40 -4.81 -4.59
CA PRO A 32 -4.80 -3.55 -5.02
C PRO A 32 -4.28 -2.68 -3.85
N VAL A 33 -3.54 -1.63 -4.18
CA VAL A 33 -3.06 -0.59 -3.26
C VAL A 33 -3.76 0.73 -3.56
N ILE A 34 -4.24 1.41 -2.52
CA ILE A 34 -4.83 2.75 -2.60
C ILE A 34 -3.91 3.72 -1.85
N VAL A 35 -3.46 4.77 -2.54
CA VAL A 35 -2.69 5.85 -1.90
C VAL A 35 -3.61 7.03 -1.66
N MET A 36 -3.55 7.58 -0.45
CA MET A 36 -4.26 8.79 -0.08
C MET A 36 -3.27 9.89 0.29
N SER A 37 -3.58 11.12 -0.13
CA SER A 37 -2.85 12.32 0.27
C SER A 37 -3.85 13.45 0.54
N GLU A 38 -3.61 14.23 1.59
CA GLU A 38 -4.44 15.39 1.97
C GLU A 38 -5.96 15.08 2.04
N GLY A 39 -6.31 13.91 2.59
CA GLY A 39 -7.70 13.47 2.74
C GLY A 39 -8.39 13.06 1.43
N ARG A 40 -7.64 12.90 0.34
CA ARG A 40 -8.18 12.50 -0.97
C ARG A 40 -7.43 11.28 -1.52
N LYS A 41 -8.12 10.48 -2.34
CA LYS A 41 -7.48 9.40 -3.09
C LYS A 41 -6.54 10.02 -4.13
N LEU A 42 -5.26 9.67 -4.05
CA LEU A 42 -4.23 10.11 -4.98
C LEU A 42 -4.19 9.19 -6.21
N THR A 43 -4.07 7.89 -5.96
CA THR A 43 -3.99 6.85 -6.99
C THR A 43 -4.42 5.50 -6.43
N GLU A 44 -4.73 4.55 -7.31
CA GLU A 44 -5.10 3.17 -6.98
C GLU A 44 -4.64 2.26 -8.12
N GLY A 45 -4.02 1.13 -7.77
CA GLY A 45 -3.49 0.19 -8.75
C GLY A 45 -2.76 -0.97 -8.09
N THR A 46 -2.03 -1.75 -8.87
CA THR A 46 -1.11 -2.76 -8.32
C THR A 46 0.04 -2.09 -7.56
N PRO A 47 0.72 -2.81 -6.65
CA PRO A 47 1.97 -2.37 -6.05
C PRO A 47 2.96 -1.74 -7.04
N GLU A 48 3.16 -2.38 -8.19
CA GLU A 48 4.10 -1.94 -9.22
C GLU A 48 3.65 -0.65 -9.92
N GLU A 49 2.35 -0.51 -10.19
CA GLU A 49 1.77 0.70 -10.78
C GLU A 49 1.90 1.88 -9.81
N VAL A 50 1.53 1.66 -8.55
CA VAL A 50 1.60 2.67 -7.49
C VAL A 50 3.04 3.11 -7.23
N LYS A 51 4.00 2.17 -7.22
CA LYS A 51 5.43 2.47 -7.01
C LYS A 51 6.02 3.36 -8.11
N ARG A 52 5.50 3.26 -9.34
CA ARG A 52 5.95 4.04 -10.50
C ARG A 52 5.26 5.39 -10.63
N ASP A 53 4.24 5.65 -9.83
CA ASP A 53 3.51 6.92 -9.86
C ASP A 53 4.34 8.01 -9.17
N GLU A 54 4.84 8.97 -9.96
CA GLU A 54 5.67 10.07 -9.47
C GLU A 54 4.96 10.87 -8.36
N ARG A 55 3.63 10.99 -8.42
CA ARG A 55 2.84 11.70 -7.39
C ARG A 55 2.91 11.01 -6.03
N VAL A 56 3.05 9.67 -6.02
CA VAL A 56 3.22 8.89 -4.79
C VAL A 56 4.58 9.19 -4.18
N LEU A 57 5.64 9.20 -5.00
CA LEU A 57 6.99 9.56 -4.54
C LEU A 57 7.03 10.99 -3.97
N GLU A 58 6.40 11.94 -4.66
CA GLU A 58 6.26 13.32 -4.19
C GLU A 58 5.49 13.42 -2.87
N ALA A 59 4.39 12.67 -2.70
CA ALA A 59 3.62 12.68 -1.45
C ALA A 59 4.42 12.10 -0.27
N TYR A 60 5.24 11.07 -0.51
CA TYR A 60 6.12 10.47 0.51
C TYR A 60 7.29 11.38 0.90
N LEU A 61 7.93 12.05 -0.09
CA LEU A 61 9.08 12.92 0.15
C LEU A 61 8.65 14.33 0.62
N GLY A 62 7.54 14.85 0.14
CA GLY A 62 7.08 16.22 0.39
C GLY A 62 6.59 16.47 1.82
N GLY A 63 6.22 15.41 2.57
CA GLY A 63 5.78 15.51 3.97
C GLY A 63 6.90 15.48 5.02
N GLN A 64 8.06 14.88 4.70
CA GLN A 64 9.21 14.82 5.62
C GLN A 64 10.13 16.05 5.55
N TYR A 65 10.00 16.87 4.50
CA TYR A 65 10.85 18.04 4.25
C TYR A 65 10.11 19.39 4.29
N ARG A 66 8.92 19.44 4.91
CA ARG A 66 8.17 20.69 5.18
C ARG A 66 8.03 20.97 6.67
#